data_AF-A0A2D7SUH8-F1
#
_entry.id   AF-A0A2D7SUH8-F1
#
_cell.length_a   1.000
_cell.length_b   1.000
_cell.length_c   1.000
_cell.angle_alpha   90.00
_cell.angle_beta   90.00
_cell.angle_gamma   90.00
#
_symmetry.space_group_name_H-M   'P 1'
#
loop_
_entity.id
_entity.type
_entity.pdbx_description
1 polymer ?
#
loop_
_entity_poly.entity_id
_entity_poly.type
_entity_poly.pdbx_seq_one_letter_code
_entity_poly.pdbx_strand_id
1 'polypeptide(L)' 'MTTLSISRPAVGRPFTRRKKSCPFASKGAPEIDYKDVKLLQRFISERGKIVPSRITAVSAKKQRELSKAI' A
#
# COMPACT_ATOMS: atom_id res chain seq x y z
N MET A 1 -4.75 29.58 -48.04
CA MET A 1 -5.57 28.82 -47.06
C MET A 1 -4.97 27.43 -46.92
N THR A 2 -4.12 27.20 -45.91
CA THR A 2 -3.54 25.87 -45.64
C THR A 2 -3.82 25.53 -44.18
N THR A 3 -4.79 24.65 -43.95
CA THR A 3 -5.14 24.14 -42.63
C THR A 3 -4.16 23.04 -42.24
N LEU A 4 -3.28 23.30 -41.27
CA LEU A 4 -2.49 22.26 -40.62
C LEU A 4 -3.40 21.49 -39.66
N SER A 5 -3.73 20.25 -40.00
CA SER A 5 -4.48 19.31 -39.15
C SER A 5 -3.55 18.68 -38.11
N ILE A 6 -3.57 19.18 -36.87
CA ILE A 6 -2.92 18.53 -35.72
C ILE A 6 -3.87 17.45 -35.17
N SER A 7 -3.57 16.18 -35.42
CA SER A 7 -4.19 15.06 -34.71
C SER A 7 -3.36 14.71 -33.48
N ARG A 8 -3.83 15.10 -32.28
CA ARG A 8 -3.23 14.66 -31.01
C ARG A 8 -3.85 13.31 -30.61
N PRO A 9 -3.11 12.20 -30.58
CA PRO A 9 -3.66 10.96 -30.03
C PRO A 9 -3.70 11.09 -28.50
N ALA A 10 -4.91 11.18 -27.95
CA ALA A 10 -5.14 11.08 -26.52
C ALA A 10 -4.98 9.61 -26.10
N VAL A 11 -3.74 9.15 -25.92
CA VAL A 11 -3.46 7.84 -25.30
C VAL A 11 -2.96 8.07 -23.88
N GLY A 12 -3.86 8.56 -23.03
CA GLY A 12 -3.74 8.33 -21.59
C GLY A 12 -3.98 6.85 -21.35
N ARG A 13 -2.93 6.04 -21.24
CA ARG A 13 -3.07 4.66 -20.74
C ARG A 13 -3.89 4.75 -19.44
N PRO A 14 -4.96 3.95 -19.29
CA PRO A 14 -5.65 3.91 -18.00
C PRO A 14 -4.60 3.55 -16.96
N PHE A 15 -4.40 4.43 -15.97
CA PHE A 15 -3.51 4.17 -14.84
C PHE A 15 -4.09 3.00 -14.06
N THR A 16 -3.81 1.78 -14.50
CA THR A 16 -4.13 0.57 -13.76
C THR A 16 -3.29 0.63 -12.50
N ARG A 17 -3.88 1.08 -11.39
CA ARG A 17 -3.26 0.93 -10.07
C ARG A 17 -3.00 -0.54 -9.89
N ARG A 18 -1.71 -0.91 -9.81
CA ARG A 18 -1.32 -2.27 -9.43
C ARG A 18 -2.04 -2.59 -8.13
N LYS A 19 -2.86 -3.65 -8.14
CA LYS A 19 -3.52 -4.16 -6.94
C LYS A 19 -2.39 -4.61 -6.01
N LYS A 20 -2.18 -3.87 -4.91
CA LYS A 20 -1.22 -4.28 -3.88
C LYS A 20 -1.82 -5.46 -3.12
N SER A 21 -1.06 -6.54 -2.99
CA SER A 21 -1.44 -7.68 -2.16
C SER A 21 -1.20 -7.37 -0.70
N CYS A 22 -2.08 -7.87 0.18
CA CYS A 22 -1.88 -7.76 1.62
C CYS A 22 -0.68 -8.63 2.05
N PRO A 23 0.32 -8.07 2.75
CA PRO A 23 1.47 -8.86 3.23
C PRO A 23 1.05 -10.02 4.15
N PHE A 24 0.00 -9.81 4.94
CA PHE A 24 -0.52 -10.78 5.92
C PHE A 24 -1.57 -11.75 5.37
N ALA A 25 -1.91 -11.68 4.09
CA ALA A 25 -2.90 -12.59 3.48
C ALA A 25 -2.28 -13.84 2.84
N SER A 26 -0.95 -13.95 2.82
CA SER A 26 -0.25 -15.10 2.24
C SER A 26 -0.21 -16.29 3.22
N LYS A 27 -0.17 -17.52 2.69
CA LYS A 27 -0.22 -18.81 3.44
C LYS A 27 1.02 -19.12 4.35
N GLY A 28 1.64 -18.10 4.92
CA GLY A 28 2.78 -18.20 5.85
C GLY A 28 3.05 -16.88 6.53
N ALA A 29 2.01 -16.04 6.68
CA ALA A 29 2.15 -14.74 7.29
C ALA A 29 2.45 -14.89 8.79
N PRO A 30 3.50 -14.22 9.31
CA PRO A 30 3.73 -14.16 10.73
C PRO A 30 2.55 -13.51 11.46
N GLU A 31 2.24 -14.02 12.63
CA GLU A 31 1.23 -13.45 13.53
C GLU A 31 1.70 -12.07 14.03
N ILE A 32 0.74 -11.17 14.29
CA ILE A 32 1.06 -9.80 14.70
C ILE A 32 1.09 -9.79 16.22
N ASP A 33 2.30 -9.91 16.78
CA ASP A 33 2.55 -9.82 18.21
C ASP A 33 3.38 -8.57 18.57
N TYR A 34 3.09 -7.98 19.73
CA TYR A 34 3.81 -6.81 20.27
C TYR A 34 5.28 -7.12 20.60
N LYS A 35 5.62 -8.40 20.80
CA LYS A 35 6.98 -8.86 21.10
C LYS A 35 7.89 -8.81 19.87
N ASP A 36 7.32 -8.89 18.67
CA ASP A 36 8.06 -8.93 17.42
C ASP A 36 8.37 -7.53 16.89
N VAL A 37 9.26 -6.84 17.60
CA VAL A 37 9.67 -5.45 17.30
C VAL A 37 10.19 -5.32 15.86
N LYS A 38 10.91 -6.31 15.35
CA LYS A 38 11.46 -6.31 13.98
C LYS A 38 10.36 -6.29 12.91
N LEU A 39 9.22 -6.92 13.19
CA LEU A 39 8.08 -6.96 12.28
C LEU A 39 7.35 -5.62 12.34
N LEU A 40 7.06 -5.14 13.56
CA LEU A 40 6.33 -3.89 13.80
C LEU A 40 7.08 -2.64 13.29
N GLN A 41 8.40 -2.61 13.41
CA GLN A 41 9.24 -1.52 12.90
C GLN A 41 9.03 -1.28 11.39
N ARG A 42 8.71 -2.31 10.59
CA ARG A 42 8.45 -2.16 9.15
C ARG A 42 7.15 -1.39 8.85
N PHE A 43 6.22 -1.35 9.80
CA PHE A 43 4.93 -0.69 9.69
C PHE A 43 4.90 0.67 10.41
N ILE A 44 6.04 1.10 10.95
CA ILE A 44 6.23 2.36 11.65
C ILE A 44 7.14 3.26 10.83
N SER A 45 6.78 4.54 10.73
CA SER A 45 7.63 5.58 10.16
C SER A 45 8.74 5.95 11.15
N GLU A 46 9.86 6.52 10.67
CA GLU A 46 10.97 6.99 11.51
C GLU A 46 10.53 7.90 12.68
N ARG A 47 9.38 8.57 12.54
CA ARG A 47 8.77 9.43 13.56
C ARG A 47 7.88 8.70 14.56
N GLY A 48 7.85 7.36 14.56
CA GLY A 48 7.00 6.56 15.44
C GLY A 48 5.53 6.51 15.02
N LYS A 49 5.17 7.06 13.85
CA LYS A 49 3.77 7.04 13.36
C LYS A 49 3.49 5.75 12.60
N ILE A 50 2.32 5.15 12.83
CA ILE A 50 1.87 3.98 12.07
C ILE A 50 1.63 4.36 10.61
N VAL A 51 2.20 3.59 9.69
CA VAL A 51 2.03 3.82 8.25
C VAL A 51 0.60 3.45 7.83
N PRO A 52 -0.10 4.31 7.07
CA PRO A 52 -1.49 4.06 6.69
C PRO A 52 -1.64 2.87 5.75
N SER A 53 -2.80 2.20 5.83
CA SER A 53 -3.14 1.00 5.04
C SER A 53 -3.08 1.22 3.51
N ARG A 54 -3.22 2.47 3.03
CA ARG A 54 -3.06 2.83 1.61
C ARG A 54 -1.65 2.55 1.08
N ILE A 55 -0.64 2.64 1.94
CA ILE A 55 0.76 2.45 1.56
C ILE A 55 1.15 0.98 1.74
N THR A 56 0.89 0.44 2.93
CA THR A 56 1.27 -0.93 3.36
C THR A 56 0.35 -2.02 2.79
N ALA A 57 -0.79 -1.64 2.22
CA ALA A 57 -1.80 -2.53 1.66
C ALA A 57 -2.30 -3.61 2.64
N VAL A 58 -2.25 -3.33 3.95
CA VAL A 58 -2.74 -4.27 4.98
C VAL A 58 -4.27 -4.25 5.03
N SER A 59 -4.88 -5.42 5.25
CA SER A 59 -6.33 -5.53 5.42
C SER A 59 -6.83 -4.76 6.65
N ALA A 60 -8.08 -4.28 6.63
CA ALA A 60 -8.62 -3.46 7.72
C ALA A 60 -8.61 -4.18 9.08
N LYS A 61 -8.85 -5.50 9.11
CA LYS A 61 -8.79 -6.31 10.35
C LYS A 61 -7.37 -6.35 10.92
N LYS A 62 -6.40 -6.69 10.08
CA LYS A 62 -4.98 -6.75 10.45
C LYS A 62 -4.40 -5.38 10.81
N GLN A 63 -4.89 -4.30 10.18
CA GLN A 63 -4.50 -2.95 10.55
C GLN A 63 -4.97 -2.59 11.98
N ARG A 64 -6.17 -3.04 12.40
CA ARG A 64 -6.64 -2.86 13.79
C ARG A 64 -5.82 -3.68 14.79
N GLU A 65 -5.40 -4.89 14.41
CA GLU A 65 -4.50 -5.71 15.22
C GLU A 65 -3.13 -5.02 15.37
N LEU A 66 -2.54 -4.50 14.28
CA LEU A 66 -1.31 -3.70 14.32
C LEU A 66 -1.44 -2.47 15.23
N SER A 67 -2.55 -1.74 15.14
CA SER A 67 -2.80 -0.57 15.98
C SER A 67 -3.02 -0.90 17.47
N LYS A 68 -3.23 -2.17 17.83
CA LYS A 68 -3.29 -2.62 19.24
C LYS A 68 -1.94 -3.13 19.73
N ALA A 69 -1.11 -3.65 18.83
CA ALA A 69 0.20 -4.22 19.14
C ALA A 69 1.31 -3.16 19.21
N ILE A 70 1.09 -1.99 18.59
CA ILE A 70 1.97 -0.80 18.62
C ILE A 70 1.42 0.17 19.67
#